data_AF-A0A973Q3R2-F1
#
_entry.id   AF-A0A973Q3R2-F1
#
_cell.length_a   1.000
_cell.length_b   1.000
_cell.length_c   1.000
_cell.angle_alpha   90.00
_cell.angle_beta   90.00
_cell.angle_gamma   90.00
#
_symmetry.space_group_name_H-M   'P 1'
#
loop_
_entity.id
_entity.type
_entity.pdbx_description
1 polymer ?
#
loop_
_entity_poly.entity_id
_entity_poly.type
_entity_poly.pdbx_seq_one_letter_code
_entity_poly.pdbx_strand_id
1 'polypeptide(L)'
;MTPETLRTMSFPRAPLTRRGYSEEPVHDALRRCAAALTALTEENDRLRADMQRHRDWIRANNIGDGASPTGVPTVDAVLQQARAQQSAEQTVFAAREQARTMLRAARSQAEAILAQMQKQGGQAGEGDQEETERLISYLRQIAQSLTVTADQYATKHPSTT
;
A
#
# COMPACT_ATOMS: atom_id res chain seq x y z
N MET A 1 -25.57 -1.70 -2.90
CA MET A 1 -25.58 -0.27 -3.27
C MET A 1 -24.88 -0.15 -4.60
N THR A 2 -25.52 0.45 -5.62
CA THR A 2 -24.93 0.63 -6.96
C THR A 2 -24.64 2.12 -7.22
N PRO A 3 -23.75 2.45 -8.17
CA PRO A 3 -23.47 3.84 -8.54
C PRO A 3 -24.73 4.60 -8.94
N GLU A 4 -25.65 3.96 -9.67
CA GLU A 4 -26.90 4.57 -10.10
C GLU A 4 -27.87 4.84 -8.94
N THR A 5 -27.89 3.96 -7.93
CA THR A 5 -28.66 4.24 -6.70
C THR A 5 -28.14 5.48 -5.98
N LEU A 6 -26.82 5.73 -5.97
CA LEU A 6 -26.25 6.94 -5.35
C LEU A 6 -26.56 8.21 -6.16
N ARG A 7 -26.59 8.11 -7.50
CA ARG A 7 -26.92 9.25 -8.39
C ARG A 7 -28.37 9.69 -8.29
N THR A 8 -29.27 8.75 -8.00
CA THR A 8 -30.72 8.99 -7.91
C THR A 8 -31.23 9.16 -6.48
N MET A 9 -30.33 9.12 -5.49
CA MET A 9 -30.68 9.24 -4.08
C MET A 9 -31.15 10.65 -3.75
N SER A 10 -32.37 10.78 -3.23
CA SER A 10 -32.96 12.04 -2.78
C SER A 10 -33.10 12.05 -1.27
N PHE A 11 -32.85 13.22 -0.66
CA PHE A 11 -32.99 13.42 0.78
C PHE A 11 -34.15 14.37 1.10
N PRO A 12 -34.97 14.08 2.11
CA PRO A 12 -36.00 14.99 2.56
C PRO A 12 -35.38 16.26 3.15
N ARG A 13 -36.06 17.40 2.99
CA ARG A 13 -35.62 18.67 3.60
C ARG A 13 -35.63 18.58 5.13
N ALA A 14 -34.68 19.25 5.75
CA ALA A 14 -34.59 19.31 7.21
C ALA A 14 -35.86 19.96 7.81
N PRO A 15 -36.29 19.52 9.01
CA PRO A 15 -37.39 20.15 9.74
C PRO A 15 -37.07 21.63 10.01
N LEU A 16 -38.09 22.50 10.03
CA LEU A 16 -37.95 23.95 10.17
C LEU A 16 -37.12 24.40 11.40
N THR A 17 -37.01 23.54 12.41
CA THR A 17 -36.28 23.77 13.67
C THR A 17 -34.79 23.41 13.63
N ARG A 18 -34.29 22.81 12.53
CA ARG A 18 -32.86 22.48 12.34
C ARG A 18 -32.37 22.88 10.96
N ARG A 19 -31.15 23.45 10.89
CA ARG A 19 -30.44 23.61 9.62
C ARG A 19 -30.00 22.24 9.08
N GLY A 20 -30.37 21.94 7.84
CA GLY A 20 -29.88 20.78 7.10
C GLY A 20 -28.53 21.02 6.44
N TYR A 21 -27.98 19.97 5.83
CA TYR A 21 -26.80 20.08 4.96
C TYR A 21 -27.13 20.88 3.70
N SER A 22 -26.13 21.57 3.15
CA SER A 22 -26.27 22.27 1.88
C SER A 22 -26.42 21.27 0.74
N GLU A 23 -27.38 21.54 -0.15
CA GLU A 23 -27.79 20.62 -1.22
C GLU A 23 -26.67 20.40 -2.24
N GLU A 24 -26.00 21.46 -2.68
CA GLU A 24 -24.96 21.40 -3.70
C GLU A 24 -23.73 20.57 -3.26
N PRO A 25 -23.12 20.79 -2.09
CA PRO A 25 -22.03 19.94 -1.58
C PRO A 25 -22.43 18.47 -1.40
N VAL A 26 -23.67 18.19 -1.01
CA VAL A 26 -24.17 16.81 -0.84
C VAL A 26 -24.27 16.12 -2.20
N HIS A 27 -24.84 16.78 -3.20
CA HIS A 27 -24.89 16.24 -4.56
C HIS A 27 -23.49 16.01 -5.15
N ASP A 28 -22.55 16.90 -4.85
CA ASP A 28 -21.17 16.78 -5.30
C ASP A 28 -20.40 15.65 -4.61
N ALA A 29 -20.69 15.40 -3.33
CA ALA A 29 -20.22 14.22 -2.61
C ALA A 29 -20.82 12.93 -3.19
N LEU A 30 -22.13 12.90 -3.46
CA LEU A 30 -22.81 11.75 -4.07
C LEU A 30 -22.23 11.40 -5.45
N ARG A 31 -21.96 12.40 -6.30
CA ARG A 31 -21.31 12.20 -7.60
C ARG A 31 -19.93 11.56 -7.47
N ARG A 32 -19.11 12.06 -6.53
CA ARG A 32 -17.77 11.50 -6.24
C ARG A 32 -17.85 10.07 -5.70
N CYS A 33 -18.78 9.79 -4.79
CA CYS A 33 -19.01 8.44 -4.27
C CYS A 33 -19.47 7.48 -5.38
N ALA A 34 -20.37 7.91 -6.26
CA ALA A 34 -20.81 7.10 -7.40
C ALA A 34 -19.64 6.79 -8.35
N ALA A 35 -18.80 7.78 -8.68
CA ALA A 35 -17.63 7.57 -9.52
C ALA A 35 -16.60 6.61 -8.90
N ALA A 36 -16.32 6.77 -7.60
CA ALA A 36 -15.42 5.86 -6.87
C ALA A 36 -15.98 4.42 -6.83
N LEU A 37 -17.30 4.28 -6.62
CA LEU A 37 -17.95 2.97 -6.61
C LEU A 37 -17.89 2.31 -7.99
N THR A 38 -18.08 3.06 -9.08
CA THR A 38 -17.90 2.57 -10.45
C THR A 38 -16.48 2.04 -10.68
N ALA A 39 -15.46 2.81 -10.31
CA ALA A 39 -14.07 2.39 -10.47
C ALA A 39 -13.75 1.11 -9.67
N LEU A 40 -14.28 1.00 -8.45
CA LEU A 40 -14.14 -0.20 -7.63
C LEU A 40 -14.85 -1.41 -8.23
N THR A 41 -16.04 -1.24 -8.80
CA THR A 41 -16.75 -2.34 -9.46
C THR A 41 -16.02 -2.82 -10.71
N GLU A 42 -15.52 -1.90 -11.54
CA GLU A 42 -14.75 -2.24 -12.74
C GLU A 42 -13.44 -2.96 -12.40
N GLU A 43 -12.76 -2.54 -11.33
CA GLU A 43 -11.58 -3.24 -10.83
C GLU A 43 -11.95 -4.63 -10.29
N ASN A 44 -13.06 -4.76 -9.56
CA ASN A 44 -13.52 -6.05 -9.05
C ASN A 44 -13.84 -7.02 -10.20
N ASP A 45 -14.50 -6.54 -11.25
CA ASP A 45 -14.84 -7.34 -12.42
C ASP A 45 -13.59 -7.76 -13.20
N ARG A 46 -12.60 -6.86 -13.34
CA ARG A 46 -11.29 -7.19 -13.92
C ARG A 46 -10.56 -8.28 -13.10
N LEU A 47 -10.50 -8.13 -11.78
CA LEU A 47 -9.87 -9.11 -10.90
C LEU A 47 -10.59 -10.46 -10.94
N ARG A 48 -11.93 -10.47 -11.03
CA ARG A 48 -12.71 -11.70 -11.19
C ARG A 48 -12.42 -12.39 -12.51
N ALA A 49 -12.35 -11.62 -13.60
CA ALA A 49 -11.99 -12.17 -14.91
C ALA A 49 -10.57 -12.75 -14.89
N ASP A 50 -9.61 -12.09 -14.24
CA ASP A 50 -8.26 -12.61 -14.08
C ASP A 50 -8.20 -13.88 -13.24
N MET A 51 -8.88 -13.91 -12.10
CA MET A 51 -8.97 -15.12 -11.28
C MET A 51 -9.61 -16.27 -12.04
N GLN A 52 -10.64 -16.00 -12.84
CA GLN A 52 -11.29 -16.99 -13.67
C GLN A 52 -10.34 -17.51 -14.75
N ARG A 53 -9.61 -16.62 -15.45
CA ARG A 53 -8.55 -17.00 -16.39
C ARG A 53 -7.48 -17.88 -15.75
N HIS A 54 -7.04 -17.54 -14.54
CA HIS A 54 -6.06 -18.34 -13.82
C HIS A 54 -6.61 -19.72 -13.46
N ARG A 55 -7.86 -19.80 -12.98
CA ARG A 55 -8.54 -21.07 -12.71
C ARG A 55 -8.68 -21.94 -13.96
N ASP A 56 -9.05 -21.33 -15.07
CA ASP A 56 -9.21 -22.03 -16.34
C ASP A 56 -7.85 -22.48 -16.91
N TRP A 57 -6.79 -21.69 -16.74
CA TRP A 57 -5.42 -22.08 -17.09
C TRP A 57 -4.91 -23.26 -16.22
N ILE A 58 -5.17 -23.22 -14.90
CA ILE A 58 -4.83 -24.32 -13.98
C ILE A 58 -5.57 -25.60 -14.38
N ARG A 59 -6.86 -25.49 -14.71
CA ARG A 59 -7.68 -26.61 -15.17
C ARG A 59 -7.19 -27.15 -16.52
N ALA A 60 -6.93 -26.28 -17.49
CA ALA A 60 -6.50 -26.67 -18.83
C ALA A 60 -5.11 -27.32 -18.84
N ASN A 61 -4.24 -26.95 -17.90
CA ASN A 61 -2.89 -27.49 -17.79
C ASN A 61 -2.79 -28.69 -16.83
N ASN A 62 -3.90 -29.29 -16.39
CA ASN A 62 -3.92 -30.41 -15.45
C ASN A 62 -3.10 -30.19 -14.16
N ILE A 63 -2.93 -28.94 -13.73
CA ILE A 63 -2.25 -28.59 -12.46
C ILE A 63 -3.17 -28.88 -11.25
N GLY A 64 -4.37 -29.43 -11.49
CA GLY A 64 -5.33 -29.78 -10.44
C GLY A 64 -6.40 -30.76 -10.89
N ASP A 65 -6.04 -31.89 -11.51
CA ASP A 65 -6.92 -33.06 -11.48
C ASP A 65 -6.84 -33.69 -10.08
N GLY A 66 -7.71 -33.19 -9.21
CA GLY A 66 -7.75 -33.57 -7.81
C GLY A 66 -9.14 -33.30 -7.22
N ALA A 67 -10.18 -33.92 -7.78
CA ALA A 67 -11.47 -34.09 -7.11
C ALA A 67 -11.38 -35.05 -5.90
N SER A 68 -10.25 -35.08 -5.19
CA SER A 68 -10.05 -35.84 -3.96
C SER A 68 -9.02 -35.12 -3.08
N PRO A 69 -9.35 -34.79 -1.81
CA PRO A 69 -8.43 -34.17 -0.89
C PRO A 69 -7.53 -35.25 -0.30
N THR A 70 -6.54 -35.73 -1.06
CA THR A 70 -5.44 -36.51 -0.49
C THR A 70 -4.28 -35.54 -0.26
N GLY A 71 -4.08 -35.17 1.01
CA GLY A 71 -3.16 -34.12 1.47
C GLY A 71 -1.67 -34.41 1.28
N VAL A 72 -1.23 -34.63 0.05
CA VAL A 72 0.20 -34.67 -0.29
C VAL A 72 0.44 -33.71 -1.46
N PRO A 73 1.24 -32.64 -1.27
CA PRO A 73 1.60 -31.73 -2.35
C PRO A 73 2.28 -32.48 -3.50
N THR A 74 1.77 -32.30 -4.72
CA THR A 74 2.38 -32.88 -5.93
C THR A 74 3.80 -32.33 -6.12
N VAL A 75 4.74 -33.14 -6.61
CA VAL A 75 6.16 -32.75 -6.80
C VAL A 75 6.31 -31.46 -7.61
N ASP A 76 5.45 -31.27 -8.61
CA ASP A 76 5.45 -30.06 -9.46
C ASP A 76 5.00 -28.81 -8.69
N ALA A 77 4.03 -28.94 -7.77
CA ALA A 77 3.62 -27.85 -6.88
C ALA A 77 4.76 -27.45 -5.92
N VAL A 78 5.50 -28.43 -5.42
CA VAL A 78 6.68 -28.19 -4.57
C VAL A 78 7.79 -27.49 -5.36
N LEU A 79 8.06 -27.91 -6.60
CA LEU A 79 9.04 -27.27 -7.48
C LEU A 79 8.64 -25.83 -7.83
N GLN A 80 7.36 -25.61 -8.15
CA GLN A 80 6.84 -24.27 -8.43
C GLN A 80 6.90 -23.37 -7.19
N GLN A 81 6.55 -23.91 -6.02
CA GLN A 81 6.64 -23.19 -4.76
C GLN A 81 8.09 -22.86 -4.39
N ALA A 82 9.02 -23.80 -4.57
CA ALA A 82 10.44 -23.56 -4.33
C ALA A 82 10.99 -22.46 -5.25
N ARG A 83 10.61 -22.47 -6.53
CA ARG A 83 10.99 -21.41 -7.48
C ARG A 83 10.41 -20.06 -7.10
N ALA A 84 9.15 -20.02 -6.65
CA ALA A 84 8.51 -18.80 -6.18
C ALA A 84 9.18 -18.26 -4.90
N GLN A 85 9.48 -19.13 -3.92
CA GLN A 85 10.19 -18.77 -2.70
C GLN A 85 11.57 -18.19 -2.99
N GLN A 86 12.35 -18.86 -3.84
CA GLN A 86 13.67 -18.37 -4.25
C GLN A 86 13.59 -16.98 -4.92
N SER A 87 12.57 -16.75 -5.75
CA SER A 87 12.37 -15.43 -6.38
C SER A 87 11.95 -14.34 -5.39
N ALA A 88 11.14 -14.69 -4.40
CA ALA A 88 10.71 -13.77 -3.35
C ALA A 88 11.89 -13.38 -2.46
N GLU A 89 12.74 -14.34 -2.09
CA GLU A 89 13.95 -14.09 -1.30
C GLU A 89 14.92 -13.15 -2.00
N GLN A 90 15.13 -13.33 -3.31
CA GLN A 90 15.95 -12.41 -4.12
C GLN A 90 15.40 -10.99 -4.10
N THR A 91 14.08 -10.84 -4.23
CA THR A 91 13.42 -9.53 -4.22
C THR A 91 13.57 -8.85 -2.86
N VAL A 92 13.37 -9.60 -1.77
CA VAL A 92 13.55 -9.08 -0.40
C VAL A 92 15.00 -8.68 -0.14
N PHE A 93 15.96 -9.47 -0.61
CA PHE A 93 17.38 -9.15 -0.51
C PHE A 93 17.70 -7.83 -1.24
N ALA A 94 17.27 -7.70 -2.50
CA ALA A 94 17.49 -6.49 -3.31
C ALA A 94 16.87 -5.25 -2.64
N ALA A 95 15.64 -5.36 -2.15
CA ALA A 95 14.96 -4.27 -1.45
C ALA A 95 15.71 -3.85 -0.17
N ARG A 96 16.23 -4.81 0.60
CA ARG A 96 17.00 -4.54 1.82
C ARG A 96 18.32 -3.84 1.52
N GLU A 97 19.03 -4.25 0.48
CA GLU A 97 20.28 -3.59 0.07
C GLU A 97 20.03 -2.18 -0.45
N GLN A 98 18.96 -1.97 -1.22
CA GLN A 98 18.55 -0.64 -1.65
C GLN A 98 18.21 0.26 -0.45
N ALA A 99 17.46 -0.25 0.53
CA ALA A 99 17.13 0.50 1.74
C ALA A 99 18.37 0.89 2.56
N ARG A 100 19.34 -0.01 2.70
CA ARG A 100 20.64 0.28 3.35
C ARG A 100 21.41 1.36 2.60
N THR A 101 21.39 1.31 1.27
CA THR A 101 22.06 2.31 0.42
C THR A 101 21.42 3.68 0.57
N MET A 102 20.08 3.75 0.53
CA MET A 102 19.33 4.99 0.76
C MET A 102 19.59 5.57 2.16
N LEU A 103 19.65 4.74 3.20
CA LEU A 103 19.92 5.20 4.56
C LEU A 103 21.33 5.81 4.69
N ARG A 104 22.34 5.20 4.06
CA ARG A 104 23.69 5.75 4.02
C ARG A 104 23.74 7.07 3.26
N ALA A 105 23.04 7.17 2.13
CA ALA A 105 22.96 8.38 1.33
C ALA A 105 22.22 9.52 2.06
N ALA A 106 21.12 9.22 2.75
CA ALA A 106 20.38 10.20 3.55
C ALA A 106 21.25 10.74 4.70
N ARG A 107 22.03 9.86 5.34
CA ARG A 107 22.96 10.26 6.41
C ARG A 107 24.06 11.17 5.88
N SER A 108 24.70 10.83 4.76
CA SER A 108 25.75 11.67 4.18
C SER A 108 25.22 13.02 3.72
N GLN A 109 23.99 13.08 3.18
CA GLN A 109 23.33 14.33 2.83
C GLN A 109 23.03 15.18 4.06
N ALA A 110 22.49 14.59 5.13
CA ALA A 110 22.23 15.32 6.38
C ALA A 110 23.52 15.90 6.99
N GLU A 111 24.60 15.11 7.01
CA GLU A 111 25.92 15.57 7.47
C GLU A 111 26.47 16.71 6.58
N ALA A 112 26.27 16.63 5.25
CA ALA A 112 26.68 17.68 4.32
C ALA A 112 25.87 18.99 4.52
N ILE A 113 24.56 18.90 4.74
CA ILE A 113 23.69 20.05 5.03
C ILE A 113 24.14 20.72 6.34
N LEU A 114 24.37 19.94 7.41
CA LEU A 114 24.86 20.47 8.69
C LEU A 114 26.24 21.14 8.55
N ALA A 115 27.15 20.54 7.80
CA ALA A 115 28.47 21.13 7.53
C ALA A 115 28.39 22.41 6.68
N GLN A 116 27.44 22.47 5.73
CA GLN A 116 27.19 23.66 4.93
C GLN A 116 26.58 24.79 5.79
N MET A 117 25.63 24.48 6.68
CA MET A 117 25.06 25.44 7.64
C MET A 117 26.13 25.99 8.59
N GLN A 118 27.00 25.14 9.13
CA GLN A 118 28.13 25.59 9.96
C GLN A 118 29.08 26.53 9.21
N LYS A 119 29.29 26.32 7.90
CA LYS A 119 30.15 27.18 7.06
C LYS A 119 29.46 28.46 6.60
N GLN A 120 28.14 28.49 6.45
CA GLN A 120 27.36 29.68 6.07
C GLN A 120 27.05 30.62 7.26
N GLY A 121 27.41 30.26 8.49
CA GLY A 121 27.28 31.11 9.68
C GLY A 121 26.08 30.72 10.54
N GLY A 122 26.07 30.88 11.87
CA GLY A 122 26.34 32.17 12.52
C GLY A 122 25.36 33.28 12.11
N GLN A 123 24.57 33.07 11.05
CA GLN A 123 23.74 34.05 10.36
C GLN A 123 22.48 33.43 9.71
N ALA A 124 22.22 32.12 9.90
CA ALA A 124 20.93 31.52 9.61
C ALA A 124 20.00 31.71 10.82
N GLY A 125 18.93 32.50 10.63
CA GLY A 125 17.95 32.78 11.68
C GLY A 125 17.25 31.52 12.18
N GLU A 126 16.81 31.55 13.44
CA GLU A 126 16.07 30.50 14.18
C GLU A 126 15.05 29.70 13.34
N GLY A 127 14.43 30.31 12.32
CA GLY A 127 13.46 29.64 11.44
C GLY A 127 14.02 28.48 10.60
N ASP A 128 15.28 28.56 10.14
CA ASP A 128 15.89 27.50 9.30
C ASP A 128 16.34 26.30 10.15
N GLN A 129 16.65 26.56 11.43
CA GLN A 129 16.97 25.55 12.43
C GLN A 129 15.73 24.73 12.84
N GLU A 130 14.58 25.38 13.03
CA GLU A 130 13.33 24.66 13.31
C GLU A 130 12.86 23.82 12.11
N GLU A 131 13.00 24.32 10.89
CA GLU A 131 12.56 23.62 9.69
C GLU A 131 13.43 22.39 9.40
N THR A 132 14.74 22.50 9.65
CA THR A 132 15.67 21.36 9.59
C THR A 132 15.42 20.33 10.71
N GLU A 133 15.09 20.75 11.94
CA GLU A 133 14.65 19.84 13.01
C GLU A 133 13.34 19.11 12.68
N ARG A 134 12.39 19.78 12.03
CA ARG A 134 11.14 19.17 11.53
C ARG A 134 11.42 18.12 10.44
N LEU A 135 12.32 18.41 9.51
CA LEU A 135 12.74 17.45 8.48
C LEU A 135 13.45 16.23 9.07
N ILE A 136 14.35 16.44 10.05
CA ILE A 136 15.06 15.35 10.72
C ILE A 136 14.10 14.47 11.52
N SER A 137 13.18 15.07 12.27
CA SER A 137 12.16 14.32 13.02
C SER A 137 11.23 13.53 12.11
N TYR A 138 10.81 14.10 10.98
CA TYR A 138 9.99 13.42 9.98
C TYR A 138 10.71 12.20 9.37
N LEU A 139 11.98 12.35 8.98
CA LEU A 139 12.79 11.24 8.46
C LEU A 139 12.98 10.12 9.51
N ARG A 140 13.15 10.48 10.78
CA ARG A 140 13.29 9.52 11.89
C ARG A 140 11.99 8.73 12.10
N GLN A 141 10.84 9.40 12.04
CA GLN A 141 9.54 8.78 12.19
C GLN A 141 9.23 7.81 11.04
N ILE A 142 9.58 8.18 9.80
CA ILE A 142 9.44 7.28 8.65
C ILE A 142 10.33 6.05 8.82
N ALA A 143 11.60 6.21 9.21
CA ALA A 143 12.51 5.08 9.42
C ALA A 143 12.01 4.12 10.51
N GLN A 144 11.43 4.65 11.60
CA GLN A 144 10.81 3.85 12.66
C GLN A 144 9.58 3.09 12.14
N SER A 145 8.71 3.75 11.38
CA SER A 145 7.52 3.10 10.80
C SER A 145 7.86 1.96 9.84
N LEU A 146 8.91 2.12 9.02
CA LEU A 146 9.38 1.09 8.10
C LEU A 146 9.99 -0.10 8.85
N THR A 147 10.70 0.14 9.95
CA THR A 147 11.28 -0.91 10.80
C THR A 147 10.18 -1.73 11.48
N VAL A 148 9.17 -1.07 12.05
CA VAL A 148 8.01 -1.75 12.67
C VAL A 148 7.24 -2.56 11.64
N THR A 149 7.06 -2.01 10.43
CA THR A 149 6.38 -2.73 9.35
C THR A 149 7.16 -3.98 8.94
N ALA A 150 8.48 -3.89 8.82
CA ALA A 150 9.34 -5.05 8.51
C ALA A 150 9.26 -6.14 9.59
N ASP A 151 9.18 -5.76 10.87
CA ASP A 151 9.08 -6.69 12.00
C ASP A 151 7.68 -7.35 12.09
N GLN A 152 6.62 -6.61 11.73
CA GLN A 152 5.26 -7.15 11.61
C GLN A 152 5.12 -8.17 10.48
N TYR A 153 5.85 -8.00 9.37
CA TYR A 153 5.91 -9.01 8.31
C TYR A 153 6.70 -10.26 8.74
N ALA A 154 7.77 -10.11 9.53
CA ALA A 154 8.54 -11.22 10.06
C ALA A 154 7.74 -12.08 11.06
N THR A 155 6.86 -11.46 11.85
CA THR A 155 6.05 -12.16 12.85
C THR A 155 4.80 -12.84 12.29
N LYS A 156 4.22 -12.33 11.18
CA LYS A 156 3.06 -12.94 10.51
C LYS A 156 3.40 -14.13 9.60
N HIS A 157 4.67 -14.31 9.24
CA HIS A 157 5.16 -15.47 8.51
C HIS A 157 6.26 -16.17 9.31
N PRO A 158 5.92 -16.91 10.39
CA PRO A 158 6.88 -17.83 10.97
C PRO A 158 7.22 -18.86 9.90
N SER A 159 8.50 -18.95 9.56
CA SER A 159 9.04 -19.97 8.65
C SER A 159 8.59 -21.35 9.13
N THR A 160 7.56 -21.91 8.48
CA THR A 160 7.21 -23.33 8.65
C THR A 160 8.38 -24.15 8.11
N THR A 161 9.03 -24.84 9.04
CA THR A 161 10.08 -25.84 8.85
C THR A 161 9.64 -26.93 7.88
#